data_AF-A0A671U0I3-F1
#
_entry.id   AF-A0A671U0I3-F1
#
_cell.length_a   1.000
_cell.length_b   1.000
_cell.length_c   1.000
_cell.angle_alpha   90.00
_cell.angle_beta   90.00
_cell.angle_gamma   90.00
#
_symmetry.space_group_name_H-M   'P 1'
#
loop_
_entity.id
_entity.type
_entity.pdbx_description
1 polymer ?
#
loop_
_entity_poly.entity_id
_entity_poly.type
_entity_poly.pdbx_seq_one_letter_code
_entity_poly.pdbx_strand_id
1 'polypeptide(L)'
;MERKVAREFRHKVELLIENEAEKDYLYDVLRMYHQSMDLRVLVGDLKLVINEPKRLPLFDAIRPLIPLKHQVEYDLLTPKRSRKLKEVRLDRTHRDGLGLSVRGGLEFGCGLYISQIVKDSQAENVDLQVGDEIVRINGYSISSCIHEEVISLIKTKKIVSLKVRRTSSDEPLKWQFVDQFVSESGVRDGCLASIGGKEIKEKKVFLSLVGSKGMGISISSGPTQKPGIYISNVKPGSLSAEVGLEIGDQIVEVNGVDFTNMHHKEAVKVLKSSRSLTITVLTGAGSDLFMTDEERLAVEARRELDRQELMHQKRVAMETNKIIKEQQEKERQRQMEISQKAAEEEERYKKEMEKYTTSFGFLKRSTVSGLVLCSDEVFSADQIDGRDVRLLRIKKAGQLDIALEGGADSPLGKLVVSSVYEGGAADKHGGIVSGDELMAVNGKILIDATLDEGQNSLARAWSSGGDWIDVVIAVSPPKEYEDEV
;
A
#
# COMPACT_ATOMS: atom_id res chain seq x y z
N MET A 1 27.61 23.08 -11.04
CA MET A 1 27.60 21.72 -11.62
C MET A 1 26.19 21.12 -11.57
N GLU A 2 25.49 21.22 -10.43
CA GLU A 2 24.13 20.71 -10.21
C GLU A 2 23.06 21.19 -11.21
N ARG A 3 23.06 22.49 -11.59
CA ARG A 3 22.08 23.02 -12.55
C ARG A 3 22.16 22.40 -13.95
N LYS A 4 23.34 21.93 -14.37
CA LYS A 4 23.55 21.27 -15.67
C LYS A 4 23.04 19.84 -15.62
N VAL A 5 23.41 19.10 -14.57
CA VAL A 5 22.93 17.73 -14.31
C VAL A 5 21.40 17.69 -14.21
N ALA A 6 20.80 18.61 -13.45
CA ALA A 6 19.35 18.71 -13.31
C ALA A 6 18.63 19.10 -14.62
N ARG A 7 19.31 19.80 -15.54
CA ARG A 7 18.74 20.13 -16.86
C ARG A 7 18.80 18.93 -17.80
N GLU A 8 19.92 18.22 -17.84
CA GLU A 8 20.09 17.01 -18.64
C GLU A 8 19.16 15.88 -18.16
N PHE A 9 18.98 15.75 -16.83
CA PHE A 9 18.03 14.81 -16.25
C PHE A 9 16.59 15.11 -16.68
N ARG A 10 16.13 16.36 -16.51
CA ARG A 10 14.77 16.77 -16.92
C ARG A 10 14.49 16.52 -18.40
N HIS A 11 15.47 16.83 -19.25
CA HIS A 11 15.33 16.57 -20.69
C HIS A 11 15.17 15.07 -21.00
N LYS A 12 15.92 14.19 -20.32
CA LYS A 12 15.74 12.73 -20.47
C LYS A 12 14.38 12.25 -19.95
N VAL A 13 13.88 12.82 -18.86
CA VAL A 13 12.55 12.50 -18.33
C VAL A 13 11.47 12.87 -19.34
N GLU A 14 11.53 14.07 -19.92
CA GLU A 14 10.61 14.53 -20.98
C GLU A 14 10.61 13.63 -22.22
N LEU A 15 11.78 13.06 -22.57
CA LEU A 15 11.91 12.16 -23.72
C LEU A 15 11.42 10.74 -23.47
N LEU A 16 11.50 10.25 -22.21
CA LEU A 16 11.27 8.85 -21.89
C LEU A 16 9.93 8.60 -21.17
N ILE A 17 9.34 9.62 -20.58
CA ILE A 17 8.06 9.57 -19.87
C ILE A 17 7.12 10.58 -20.51
N GLU A 18 6.01 10.11 -21.06
CA GLU A 18 5.01 10.96 -21.73
C GLU A 18 3.99 11.53 -20.73
N ASN A 19 3.61 10.75 -19.72
CA ASN A 19 2.58 11.10 -18.75
C ASN A 19 3.09 12.08 -17.67
N GLU A 20 2.48 13.26 -17.56
CA GLU A 20 2.83 14.27 -16.54
C GLU A 20 2.69 13.74 -15.09
N ALA A 21 1.68 12.91 -14.81
CA ALA A 21 1.51 12.36 -13.46
C ALA A 21 2.66 11.41 -13.07
N GLU A 22 3.21 10.66 -14.03
CA GLU A 22 4.38 9.79 -13.81
C GLU A 22 5.65 10.61 -13.61
N LYS A 23 5.77 11.76 -14.30
CA LYS A 23 6.87 12.72 -14.09
C LYS A 23 6.81 13.33 -12.69
N ASP A 24 5.63 13.79 -12.28
CA ASP A 24 5.41 14.37 -10.95
C ASP A 24 5.76 13.36 -9.85
N TYR A 25 5.26 12.13 -9.97
CA TYR A 25 5.61 11.05 -9.05
C TYR A 25 7.11 10.77 -9.02
N LEU A 26 7.78 10.70 -10.18
CA LEU A 26 9.25 10.53 -10.24
C LEU A 26 9.99 11.65 -9.50
N TYR A 27 9.56 12.91 -9.67
CA TYR A 27 10.18 14.05 -8.97
C TYR A 27 9.91 14.03 -7.47
N ASP A 28 8.72 13.61 -7.04
CA ASP A 28 8.37 13.48 -5.62
C ASP A 28 9.17 12.37 -4.94
N VAL A 29 9.32 11.21 -5.59
CA VAL A 29 10.16 10.10 -5.09
C VAL A 29 11.62 10.54 -4.90
N LEU A 30 12.19 11.27 -5.87
CA LEU A 30 13.54 11.81 -5.75
C LEU A 30 13.64 12.84 -4.62
N ARG A 31 12.60 13.64 -4.40
CA ARG A 31 12.54 14.62 -3.30
C ARG A 31 12.45 13.92 -1.94
N MET A 32 11.64 12.87 -1.83
CA MET A 32 11.52 12.05 -0.63
C MET A 32 12.85 11.38 -0.28
N TYR A 33 13.56 10.82 -1.27
CA TYR A 33 14.89 10.27 -1.04
C TYR A 33 15.88 11.31 -0.53
N HIS A 34 15.82 12.55 -1.01
CA HIS A 34 16.67 13.62 -0.49
C HIS A 34 16.41 13.94 1.00
N GLN A 35 15.22 13.62 1.53
CA GLN A 35 14.89 13.78 2.94
C GLN A 35 15.22 12.54 3.77
N SER A 36 14.85 11.35 3.30
CA SER A 36 14.99 10.10 4.05
C SER A 36 16.37 9.46 3.93
N MET A 37 17.09 9.72 2.84
CA MET A 37 18.33 9.04 2.45
C MET A 37 18.18 7.50 2.32
N ASP A 38 16.95 6.99 2.17
CA ASP A 38 16.67 5.56 2.05
C ASP A 38 16.69 5.12 0.57
N LEU A 39 17.75 4.40 0.22
CA LEU A 39 17.99 3.96 -1.15
C LEU A 39 17.10 2.79 -1.58
N ARG A 40 16.66 1.94 -0.64
CA ARG A 40 15.83 0.77 -0.95
C ARG A 40 14.42 1.21 -1.32
N VAL A 41 13.88 2.14 -0.55
CA VAL A 41 12.59 2.78 -0.86
C VAL A 41 12.68 3.52 -2.19
N LEU A 42 13.74 4.31 -2.40
CA LEU A 42 13.97 4.99 -3.69
C LEU A 42 13.93 4.00 -4.87
N VAL A 43 14.73 2.93 -4.84
CA VAL A 43 14.80 2.01 -5.98
C VAL A 43 13.47 1.27 -6.17
N GLY A 44 12.77 0.91 -5.08
CA GLY A 44 11.44 0.32 -5.14
C GLY A 44 10.43 1.22 -5.85
N ASP A 45 10.35 2.48 -5.43
CA ASP A 45 9.44 3.47 -6.02
C ASP A 45 9.82 3.82 -7.46
N LEU A 46 11.13 3.90 -7.77
CA LEU A 46 11.62 4.12 -9.13
C LEU A 46 11.21 2.98 -10.07
N LYS A 47 11.14 1.72 -9.60
CA LYS A 47 10.68 0.59 -10.43
C LYS A 47 9.22 0.74 -10.88
N LEU A 48 8.39 1.50 -10.16
CA LEU A 48 7.00 1.77 -10.55
C LEU A 48 6.92 2.66 -11.81
N VAL A 49 7.84 3.61 -11.95
CA VAL A 49 7.90 4.51 -13.12
C VAL A 49 8.81 3.95 -14.22
N ILE A 50 9.91 3.32 -13.83
CA ILE A 50 10.90 2.71 -14.71
C ILE A 50 10.56 1.22 -14.89
N ASN A 51 9.36 0.99 -15.38
CA ASN A 51 8.77 -0.34 -15.59
C ASN A 51 8.92 -0.85 -17.03
N GLU A 52 9.46 -0.04 -17.95
CA GLU A 52 9.64 -0.39 -19.36
C GLU A 52 11.12 -0.35 -19.79
N PRO A 53 11.55 -1.21 -20.73
CA PRO A 53 12.94 -1.21 -21.19
C PRO A 53 13.43 0.11 -21.81
N LYS A 54 12.52 0.88 -22.44
CA LYS A 54 12.84 2.21 -22.98
C LYS A 54 13.18 3.22 -21.87
N ARG A 55 12.64 3.04 -20.67
CA ARG A 55 12.82 3.93 -19.51
C ARG A 55 14.07 3.60 -18.69
N LEU A 56 14.63 2.39 -18.80
CA LEU A 56 15.85 1.99 -18.07
C LEU A 56 17.04 2.97 -18.12
N PRO A 57 17.30 3.74 -19.20
CA PRO A 57 18.33 4.79 -19.20
C PRO A 57 18.12 5.89 -18.14
N LEU A 58 16.95 5.96 -17.50
CA LEU A 58 16.69 6.85 -16.37
C LEU A 58 17.48 6.45 -15.12
N PHE A 59 17.77 5.17 -14.87
CA PHE A 59 18.64 4.76 -13.75
C PHE A 59 20.05 5.38 -13.90
N ASP A 60 20.61 5.35 -15.11
CA ASP A 60 21.89 6.01 -15.43
C ASP A 60 21.80 7.54 -15.28
N ALA A 61 20.63 8.13 -15.54
CA ALA A 61 20.40 9.58 -15.44
C ALA A 61 20.19 10.05 -14.00
N ILE A 62 19.67 9.18 -13.13
CA ILE A 62 19.44 9.45 -11.70
C ILE A 62 20.73 9.27 -10.91
N ARG A 63 21.60 8.33 -11.30
CA ARG A 63 22.87 8.04 -10.61
C ARG A 63 23.68 9.28 -10.20
N PRO A 64 23.87 10.33 -11.03
CA PRO A 64 24.60 11.54 -10.64
C PRO A 64 23.91 12.38 -9.54
N LEU A 65 22.60 12.18 -9.31
CA LEU A 65 21.84 12.81 -8.24
C LEU A 65 22.00 12.08 -6.89
N ILE A 66 22.52 10.85 -6.92
CA ILE A 66 22.74 10.02 -5.74
C ILE A 66 24.09 10.38 -5.10
N PRO A 67 24.13 10.67 -3.77
CA PRO A 67 25.37 10.93 -3.04
C PRO A 67 26.40 9.82 -3.25
N LEU A 68 27.69 10.18 -3.39
CA LEU A 68 28.79 9.25 -3.67
C LEU A 68 28.80 8.03 -2.73
N LYS A 69 28.49 8.23 -1.45
CA LYS A 69 28.42 7.17 -0.43
C LYS A 69 27.39 6.07 -0.74
N HIS A 70 26.32 6.39 -1.48
CA HIS A 70 25.24 5.45 -1.81
C HIS A 70 25.34 4.92 -3.24
N GLN A 71 26.28 5.41 -4.06
CA GLN A 71 26.35 5.01 -5.48
C GLN A 71 26.69 3.54 -5.70
N VAL A 72 27.48 2.94 -4.81
CA VAL A 72 27.82 1.51 -4.89
C VAL A 72 26.60 0.66 -4.59
N GLU A 73 25.85 0.99 -3.53
CA GLU A 73 24.61 0.29 -3.18
C GLU A 73 23.54 0.50 -4.25
N TYR A 74 23.45 1.69 -4.83
CA TYR A 74 22.53 2.00 -5.93
C TYR A 74 22.79 1.12 -7.15
N ASP A 75 24.06 0.91 -7.51
CA ASP A 75 24.44 0.03 -8.62
C ASP A 75 24.13 -1.45 -8.37
N LEU A 76 24.04 -1.86 -7.10
CA LEU A 76 23.65 -3.22 -6.73
C LEU A 76 22.14 -3.41 -6.78
N LEU A 77 21.36 -2.37 -6.47
CA LEU A 77 19.90 -2.40 -6.46
C LEU A 77 19.27 -2.14 -7.84
N THR A 78 20.01 -1.51 -8.76
CA THR A 78 19.51 -1.17 -10.10
C THR A 78 20.00 -2.13 -11.18
N PRO A 79 19.19 -2.39 -12.23
CA PRO A 79 19.60 -3.30 -13.30
C PRO A 79 20.78 -2.71 -14.10
N LYS A 80 21.90 -3.42 -14.20
CA LYS A 80 23.04 -2.95 -15.04
C LYS A 80 22.82 -3.34 -16.49
N ARG A 81 22.84 -2.35 -17.38
CA ARG A 81 22.81 -2.59 -18.82
C ARG A 81 24.23 -2.55 -19.38
N SER A 82 24.72 -3.68 -19.88
CA SER A 82 25.98 -3.67 -20.63
C SER A 82 25.78 -2.97 -21.96
N ARG A 83 26.66 -2.01 -22.30
CA ARG A 83 26.71 -1.43 -23.66
C ARG A 83 27.46 -2.35 -24.64
N LYS A 84 28.19 -3.34 -24.15
CA LYS A 84 28.91 -4.32 -24.98
C LYS A 84 27.94 -5.41 -25.43
N LEU A 85 27.87 -5.62 -26.75
CA LEU A 85 27.11 -6.70 -27.34
C LEU A 85 27.95 -7.98 -27.34
N LYS A 86 27.33 -9.10 -26.96
CA LYS A 86 27.90 -10.45 -27.08
C LYS A 86 27.35 -11.08 -28.35
N GLU A 87 28.22 -11.59 -29.22
CA GLU A 87 27.81 -12.34 -30.41
C GLU A 87 27.94 -13.84 -30.13
N VAL A 88 26.88 -14.59 -30.39
CA VAL A 88 26.86 -16.05 -30.28
C VAL A 88 26.35 -16.66 -31.58
N ARG A 89 26.81 -17.88 -31.88
CA ARG A 89 26.40 -18.62 -33.07
C ARG A 89 25.81 -19.96 -32.64
N LEU A 90 24.60 -20.23 -33.09
CA LEU A 90 23.85 -21.42 -32.74
C LEU A 90 23.48 -22.22 -34.00
N ASP A 91 23.60 -23.54 -33.96
CA ASP A 91 23.25 -24.47 -35.02
C ASP A 91 21.84 -25.04 -34.81
N ARG A 92 20.92 -24.69 -35.71
CA ARG A 92 19.53 -25.15 -35.71
C ARG A 92 19.36 -26.61 -36.08
N THR A 93 20.38 -27.25 -36.65
CA THR A 93 20.32 -28.67 -37.02
C THR A 93 20.70 -29.59 -35.86
N HIS A 94 21.07 -29.03 -34.70
CA HIS A 94 21.29 -29.78 -33.47
C HIS A 94 20.02 -30.53 -33.04
N ARG A 95 20.17 -31.75 -32.50
CA ARG A 95 19.05 -32.63 -32.17
C ARG A 95 18.07 -32.01 -31.18
N ASP A 96 18.60 -31.24 -30.22
CA ASP A 96 17.82 -30.59 -29.17
C ASP A 96 17.39 -29.15 -29.53
N GLY A 97 17.58 -28.75 -30.79
CA GLY A 97 17.32 -27.40 -31.26
C GLY A 97 18.27 -26.36 -30.65
N LEU A 98 17.80 -25.12 -30.56
CA LEU A 98 18.59 -24.00 -30.02
C LEU A 98 18.61 -23.99 -28.48
N GLY A 99 17.57 -24.50 -27.82
CA GLY A 99 17.47 -24.51 -26.36
C GLY A 99 17.14 -23.16 -25.70
N LEU A 100 16.50 -22.25 -26.43
CA LEU A 100 16.07 -20.94 -25.91
C LEU A 100 14.65 -20.60 -26.37
N SER A 101 13.93 -19.85 -25.55
CA SER A 101 12.62 -19.29 -25.88
C SER A 101 12.70 -17.77 -25.88
N VAL A 102 12.12 -17.11 -26.89
CA VAL A 102 12.12 -15.65 -27.02
C VAL A 102 10.71 -15.07 -26.86
N ARG A 103 10.62 -13.87 -26.29
CA ARG A 103 9.38 -13.08 -26.16
C ARG A 103 9.63 -11.62 -26.49
N GLY A 104 8.56 -10.90 -26.82
CA GLY A 104 8.60 -9.51 -27.29
C GLY A 104 8.58 -9.40 -28.80
N GLY A 105 8.81 -8.20 -29.31
CA GLY A 105 8.56 -7.81 -30.70
C GLY A 105 7.93 -6.42 -30.77
N LEU A 106 8.09 -5.76 -31.91
CA LEU A 106 7.61 -4.38 -32.10
C LEU A 106 6.12 -4.22 -31.77
N GLU A 107 5.30 -5.21 -32.13
CA GLU A 107 3.86 -5.22 -31.89
C GLU A 107 3.48 -5.20 -30.40
N PHE A 108 4.42 -5.55 -29.53
CA PHE A 108 4.27 -5.52 -28.08
C PHE A 108 4.94 -4.30 -27.44
N GLY A 109 5.40 -3.34 -28.25
CA GLY A 109 6.05 -2.11 -27.77
C GLY A 109 7.38 -2.34 -27.03
N CYS A 110 7.99 -3.53 -27.17
CA CYS A 110 9.21 -3.90 -26.46
C CYS A 110 10.21 -4.61 -27.39
N GLY A 111 11.48 -4.63 -26.97
CA GLY A 111 12.52 -5.40 -27.65
C GLY A 111 12.26 -6.91 -27.57
N LEU A 112 13.15 -7.70 -28.17
CA LEU A 112 13.08 -9.15 -28.11
C LEU A 112 14.01 -9.68 -27.01
N TYR A 113 13.51 -10.51 -26.10
CA TYR A 113 14.26 -11.01 -24.95
C TYR A 113 14.21 -12.53 -24.85
N ILE A 114 15.27 -13.11 -24.30
CA ILE A 114 15.30 -14.52 -23.93
C ILE A 114 14.49 -14.70 -22.65
N SER A 115 13.44 -15.50 -22.74
CA SER A 115 12.50 -15.76 -21.65
C SER A 115 12.76 -17.07 -20.92
N GLN A 116 13.40 -18.04 -21.59
CA GLN A 116 13.74 -19.33 -21.01
C GLN A 116 14.98 -19.87 -21.71
N ILE A 117 15.80 -20.59 -20.95
CA ILE A 117 16.93 -21.37 -21.45
C ILE A 117 16.77 -22.79 -20.95
N VAL A 118 16.92 -23.75 -21.86
CA VAL A 118 16.87 -25.18 -21.56
C VAL A 118 18.24 -25.59 -21.01
N LYS A 119 18.24 -26.35 -19.93
CA LYS A 119 19.46 -26.88 -19.33
C LYS A 119 20.16 -27.87 -20.28
N ASP A 120 21.49 -27.87 -20.26
CA ASP A 120 22.38 -28.68 -21.10
C ASP A 120 22.21 -28.42 -22.61
N SER A 121 21.64 -27.26 -22.96
CA SER A 121 21.37 -26.90 -24.35
C SER A 121 22.49 -26.07 -24.98
N GLN A 122 22.41 -25.91 -26.30
CA GLN A 122 23.37 -25.09 -27.02
C GLN A 122 23.35 -23.62 -26.57
N ALA A 123 22.18 -23.08 -26.23
CA ALA A 123 22.03 -21.73 -25.71
C ALA A 123 22.74 -21.54 -24.36
N GLU A 124 22.61 -22.50 -23.44
CA GLU A 124 23.30 -22.45 -22.14
C GLU A 124 24.82 -22.57 -22.31
N ASN A 125 25.27 -23.45 -23.20
CA ASN A 125 26.70 -23.67 -23.46
C ASN A 125 27.43 -22.44 -24.05
N VAL A 126 26.71 -21.53 -24.70
CA VAL A 126 27.27 -20.25 -25.17
C VAL A 126 27.06 -19.10 -24.17
N ASP A 127 26.61 -19.42 -22.94
CA ASP A 127 26.34 -18.48 -21.84
C ASP A 127 25.34 -17.39 -22.27
N LEU A 128 24.29 -17.78 -22.99
CA LEU A 128 23.08 -16.96 -23.03
C LEU A 128 22.38 -17.05 -21.67
N GLN A 129 21.70 -15.97 -21.27
CA GLN A 129 20.98 -15.90 -20.01
C GLN A 129 19.54 -15.45 -20.22
N VAL A 130 18.65 -15.86 -19.31
CA VAL A 130 17.29 -15.32 -19.26
C VAL A 130 17.38 -13.82 -19.01
N GLY A 131 16.73 -13.04 -19.86
CA GLY A 131 16.74 -11.57 -19.85
C GLY A 131 17.77 -10.88 -20.73
N ASP A 132 18.59 -11.66 -21.42
CA ASP A 132 19.36 -11.14 -22.54
C ASP A 132 18.42 -10.62 -23.64
N GLU A 133 18.65 -9.38 -24.07
CA GLU A 133 17.94 -8.75 -25.17
C GLU A 133 18.63 -9.10 -26.48
N ILE A 134 17.92 -9.69 -27.43
CA ILE A 134 18.43 -9.92 -28.77
C ILE A 134 18.30 -8.62 -29.57
N VAL A 135 19.43 -8.09 -30.03
CA VAL A 135 19.50 -6.81 -30.75
C VAL A 135 19.68 -7.03 -32.24
N ARG A 136 20.40 -8.10 -32.64
CA ARG A 136 20.58 -8.47 -34.04
C ARG A 136 20.49 -9.96 -34.28
N ILE A 137 19.99 -10.33 -35.45
CA ILE A 137 19.91 -11.71 -35.93
C ILE A 137 20.51 -11.77 -37.32
N ASN A 138 21.53 -12.61 -37.51
CA ASN A 138 22.24 -12.79 -38.78
C ASN A 138 22.78 -11.49 -39.40
N GLY A 139 23.10 -10.50 -38.56
CA GLY A 139 23.60 -9.17 -38.96
C GLY A 139 22.51 -8.10 -39.11
N TYR A 140 21.23 -8.47 -39.16
CA TYR A 140 20.12 -7.54 -39.28
C TYR A 140 19.71 -6.99 -37.90
N SER A 141 19.43 -5.69 -37.84
CA SER A 141 18.79 -5.06 -36.68
C SER A 141 17.34 -5.50 -36.62
N ILE A 142 16.87 -5.90 -35.43
CA ILE A 142 15.49 -6.37 -35.23
C ILE A 142 14.62 -5.41 -34.42
N SER A 143 15.08 -4.17 -34.20
CA SER A 143 14.39 -3.14 -33.41
C SER A 143 13.00 -2.77 -33.93
N SER A 144 12.74 -3.00 -35.21
CA SER A 144 11.49 -2.65 -35.89
C SER A 144 10.81 -3.87 -36.49
N CYS A 145 11.17 -5.07 -36.03
CA CYS A 145 10.58 -6.31 -36.50
C CYS A 145 9.49 -6.75 -35.53
N ILE A 146 8.38 -7.25 -36.08
CA ILE A 146 7.38 -7.97 -35.28
C ILE A 146 7.89 -9.36 -34.91
N HIS A 147 7.30 -10.01 -33.91
CA HIS A 147 7.74 -11.31 -33.41
C HIS A 147 7.86 -12.36 -34.53
N GLU A 148 6.85 -12.47 -35.40
CA GLU A 148 6.87 -13.43 -36.51
C GLU A 148 8.02 -13.19 -37.49
N GLU A 149 8.35 -11.94 -37.81
CA GLU A 149 9.48 -11.60 -38.68
C GLU A 149 10.81 -12.00 -38.05
N VAL A 150 10.95 -11.78 -36.75
CA VAL A 150 12.12 -12.22 -35.97
C VAL A 150 12.27 -13.74 -36.01
N ILE A 151 11.18 -14.48 -35.77
CA ILE A 151 11.20 -15.95 -35.83
C ILE A 151 11.55 -16.43 -37.24
N SER A 152 11.04 -15.76 -38.29
CA SER A 152 11.40 -16.02 -39.67
C SER A 152 12.90 -15.80 -39.90
N LEU A 153 13.47 -14.69 -39.41
CA LEU A 153 14.90 -14.38 -39.50
C LEU A 153 15.78 -15.44 -38.82
N ILE A 154 15.38 -15.95 -37.65
CA ILE A 154 16.06 -17.08 -36.99
C ILE A 154 16.01 -18.32 -37.89
N LYS A 155 14.87 -18.54 -38.56
CA LYS A 155 14.63 -19.71 -39.41
C LYS A 155 15.32 -19.65 -40.78
N THR A 156 15.88 -18.52 -41.20
CA THR A 156 16.51 -18.35 -42.54
C THR A 156 17.75 -19.20 -42.77
N LYS A 157 18.60 -19.38 -41.75
CA LYS A 157 19.92 -20.05 -41.88
C LYS A 157 20.01 -21.27 -40.97
N LYS A 158 20.89 -22.23 -41.32
CA LYS A 158 21.21 -23.38 -40.46
C LYS A 158 21.94 -22.92 -39.20
N ILE A 159 22.92 -22.04 -39.36
CA ILE A 159 23.61 -21.38 -38.25
C ILE A 159 23.02 -19.98 -38.08
N VAL A 160 22.44 -19.70 -36.92
CA VAL A 160 21.95 -18.37 -36.55
C VAL A 160 23.02 -17.64 -35.75
N SER A 161 23.37 -16.42 -36.16
CA SER A 161 24.18 -15.49 -35.35
C SER A 161 23.25 -14.56 -34.59
N LEU A 162 23.39 -14.51 -33.27
CA LEU A 162 22.64 -13.61 -32.40
C LEU A 162 23.60 -12.62 -31.76
N LYS A 163 23.31 -11.31 -31.83
CA LYS A 163 23.97 -10.32 -30.98
C LYS A 163 23.02 -9.94 -29.86
N VAL A 164 23.44 -10.24 -28.64
CA VAL A 164 22.67 -10.01 -27.44
C VAL A 164 23.26 -8.90 -26.58
N ARG A 165 22.40 -8.21 -25.85
CA ARG A 165 22.74 -7.22 -24.84
C ARG A 165 22.29 -7.76 -23.49
N ARG A 166 23.25 -7.86 -22.58
CA ARG A 166 23.00 -8.36 -21.23
C ARG A 166 22.34 -7.29 -20.36
N THR A 167 21.22 -7.68 -19.76
CA THR A 167 20.53 -6.93 -18.71
C THR A 167 20.79 -7.70 -17.41
N SER A 168 21.68 -7.21 -16.56
CA SER A 168 21.97 -7.90 -15.30
C SER A 168 20.93 -7.51 -14.25
N SER A 169 19.90 -8.33 -14.10
CA SER A 169 19.14 -8.42 -12.86
C SER A 169 19.33 -9.83 -12.31
N ASP A 170 19.88 -9.97 -11.10
CA ASP A 170 19.88 -11.25 -10.35
C ASP A 170 18.46 -11.66 -9.91
N GLU A 171 17.47 -10.81 -10.15
CA GLU A 171 16.06 -11.06 -9.92
C GLU A 171 15.46 -11.82 -11.12
N PRO A 172 14.76 -12.95 -10.91
CA PRO A 172 14.13 -13.70 -11.99
C PRO A 172 13.13 -12.80 -12.72
N LEU A 173 13.27 -12.70 -14.04
CA LEU A 173 12.37 -11.89 -14.86
C LEU A 173 10.92 -12.32 -14.65
N LYS A 174 10.09 -11.39 -14.16
CA LYS A 174 8.64 -11.54 -14.11
C LYS A 174 8.04 -10.89 -15.35
N TRP A 175 7.43 -11.72 -16.20
CA TRP A 175 6.65 -11.24 -17.34
C TRP A 175 5.25 -10.92 -16.85
N GLN A 176 4.98 -9.65 -16.60
CA GLN A 176 3.63 -9.16 -16.37
C GLN A 176 3.13 -8.53 -17.66
N PHE A 177 1.88 -8.82 -18.02
CA PHE A 177 1.20 -7.98 -19.00
C PHE A 177 1.23 -6.56 -18.44
N VAL A 178 1.55 -5.57 -19.27
CA VAL A 178 1.45 -4.17 -18.85
C VAL A 178 -0.05 -3.85 -18.77
N ASP A 179 -0.69 -4.32 -17.70
CA ASP A 179 -1.86 -3.64 -17.18
C ASP A 179 -1.28 -2.45 -16.41
N GLN A 180 -1.35 -1.27 -17.03
CA GLN A 180 -1.17 -0.04 -16.28
C GLN A 180 -2.17 -0.14 -15.11
N PHE A 181 -1.71 0.02 -13.86
CA PHE A 181 -2.41 -0.23 -12.58
C PHE A 181 -2.17 -1.61 -11.94
N VAL A 182 -1.02 -1.78 -11.27
CA VAL A 182 -0.88 -2.79 -10.20
C VAL A 182 -1.44 -2.21 -8.91
N SER A 183 -2.57 -2.75 -8.46
CA SER A 183 -2.91 -2.76 -7.04
C SER A 183 -2.15 -3.93 -6.41
N GLU A 184 -1.18 -3.66 -5.54
CA GLU A 184 -0.63 -4.67 -4.63
C GLU A 184 -1.00 -4.28 -3.20
N SER A 185 -2.06 -4.89 -2.66
CA SER A 185 -2.18 -5.07 -1.21
C SER A 185 -1.66 -6.46 -0.89
N GLY A 186 -0.56 -6.51 -0.14
CA GLY A 186 0.05 -7.75 0.27
C GLY A 186 -0.85 -8.54 1.21
N VAL A 187 -1.27 -9.72 0.77
CA VAL A 187 -1.40 -10.89 1.63
C VAL A 187 -0.93 -12.10 0.84
N ARG A 188 -0.11 -12.91 1.49
CA ARG A 188 0.39 -14.18 1.00
C ARG A 188 -0.79 -15.15 0.94
N ASP A 189 -1.38 -15.33 -0.24
CA ASP A 189 -1.74 -16.59 -0.90
C ASP A 189 -2.50 -16.27 -2.18
N GLY A 190 -2.36 -17.09 -3.23
CA GLY A 190 -3.28 -17.14 -4.39
C GLY A 190 -3.65 -15.80 -5.08
N CYS A 191 -2.92 -15.47 -6.14
CA CYS A 191 -3.28 -14.42 -7.10
C CYS A 191 -4.73 -14.57 -7.62
N LEU A 192 -5.67 -13.71 -7.19
CA LEU A 192 -6.81 -13.26 -8.01
C LEU A 192 -7.53 -12.06 -7.34
N ALA A 193 -7.18 -10.83 -7.72
CA ALA A 193 -8.07 -9.69 -7.48
C ALA A 193 -8.98 -9.54 -8.72
N SER A 194 -10.26 -9.79 -8.48
CA SER A 194 -11.38 -9.86 -9.40
C SER A 194 -11.66 -8.54 -10.14
N ILE A 195 -12.03 -8.62 -11.43
CA ILE A 195 -13.10 -7.85 -12.10
C ILE A 195 -13.42 -8.56 -13.44
N GLY A 196 -14.58 -9.24 -13.52
CA GLY A 196 -15.31 -9.52 -14.76
C GLY A 196 -14.96 -10.77 -15.60
N GLY A 197 -13.95 -11.56 -15.27
CA GLY A 197 -13.65 -12.82 -15.98
C GLY A 197 -14.48 -13.98 -15.46
N LYS A 198 -15.06 -14.81 -16.34
CA LYS A 198 -15.58 -16.13 -15.95
C LYS A 198 -14.49 -16.82 -15.12
N GLU A 199 -14.77 -17.17 -13.86
CA GLU A 199 -13.82 -17.87 -13.00
C GLU A 199 -13.33 -19.13 -13.71
N ILE A 200 -12.01 -19.27 -13.86
CA ILE A 200 -11.41 -20.48 -14.41
C ILE A 200 -11.61 -21.57 -13.36
N LYS A 201 -12.55 -22.48 -13.60
CA LYS A 201 -12.88 -23.60 -12.73
C LYS A 201 -12.52 -24.90 -13.43
N GLU A 202 -12.09 -25.88 -12.63
CA GLU A 202 -11.93 -27.23 -13.13
C GLU A 202 -13.30 -27.91 -13.24
N LYS A 203 -13.62 -28.43 -14.42
CA LYS A 203 -14.88 -29.10 -14.72
C LYS A 203 -14.59 -30.49 -15.26
N LYS A 204 -15.12 -31.51 -14.60
CA LYS A 204 -15.01 -32.92 -15.02
C LYS A 204 -16.32 -33.37 -15.68
N VAL A 205 -16.24 -33.85 -16.90
CA VAL A 205 -17.40 -34.31 -17.69
C VAL A 205 -17.21 -35.74 -18.17
N PHE A 206 -18.32 -36.45 -18.35
CA PHE A 206 -18.35 -37.82 -18.86
C PHE A 206 -19.09 -37.86 -20.19
N LEU A 207 -18.46 -38.43 -21.21
CA LEU A 207 -18.98 -38.54 -22.57
C LEU A 207 -19.06 -40.02 -22.96
N SER A 208 -20.27 -40.47 -23.28
CA SER A 208 -20.53 -41.80 -23.87
C SER A 208 -20.82 -41.65 -25.36
N LEU A 209 -19.90 -42.11 -26.20
CA LEU A 209 -19.98 -42.04 -27.66
C LEU A 209 -20.74 -43.23 -28.27
N VAL A 210 -21.48 -43.99 -27.46
CA VAL A 210 -22.25 -45.15 -27.92
C VAL A 210 -23.50 -44.66 -28.65
N GLY A 211 -23.62 -45.00 -29.94
CA GLY A 211 -24.79 -44.65 -30.78
C GLY A 211 -24.74 -43.27 -31.47
N SER A 212 -23.69 -42.46 -31.24
CA SER A 212 -23.52 -41.15 -31.88
C SER A 212 -22.44 -41.16 -32.97
N LYS A 213 -22.54 -40.24 -33.95
CA LYS A 213 -21.55 -40.09 -35.04
C LYS A 213 -20.24 -39.39 -34.59
N GLY A 214 -20.14 -38.90 -33.35
CA GLY A 214 -18.93 -38.26 -32.81
C GLY A 214 -19.19 -37.39 -31.57
N MET A 215 -18.10 -36.92 -30.96
CA MET A 215 -18.12 -36.12 -29.72
C MET A 215 -18.68 -34.70 -29.91
N GLY A 216 -18.47 -34.09 -31.08
CA GLY A 216 -19.06 -32.78 -31.42
C GLY A 216 -18.22 -31.56 -31.04
N ILE A 217 -16.93 -31.73 -30.74
CA ILE A 217 -15.99 -30.61 -30.54
C ILE A 217 -14.88 -30.62 -31.58
N SER A 218 -14.35 -29.44 -31.85
CA SER A 218 -13.05 -29.25 -32.49
C SER A 218 -12.04 -28.83 -31.44
N ILE A 219 -10.83 -29.38 -31.51
CA ILE A 219 -9.72 -28.98 -30.66
C ILE A 219 -8.66 -28.27 -31.48
N SER A 220 -8.01 -27.28 -30.89
CA SER A 220 -6.87 -26.57 -31.46
C SER A 220 -5.73 -26.56 -30.46
N SER A 221 -4.49 -26.60 -30.96
CA SER A 221 -3.35 -26.30 -30.11
C SER A 221 -3.30 -24.81 -29.84
N GLY A 222 -3.08 -24.46 -28.58
CA GLY A 222 -2.85 -23.08 -28.20
C GLY A 222 -1.53 -22.56 -28.80
N PRO A 223 -1.39 -21.23 -28.91
CA PRO A 223 -0.17 -20.60 -29.37
C PRO A 223 0.99 -20.89 -28.41
N THR A 224 2.22 -20.62 -28.83
CA THR A 224 3.42 -20.77 -27.98
C THR A 224 3.34 -19.98 -26.68
N GLN A 225 2.54 -18.91 -26.64
CA GLN A 225 2.32 -18.09 -25.44
C GLN A 225 1.35 -18.72 -24.44
N LYS A 226 0.51 -19.65 -24.89
CA LYS A 226 -0.51 -20.34 -24.09
C LYS A 226 -0.62 -21.79 -24.57
N PRO A 227 0.42 -22.61 -24.35
CA PRO A 227 0.48 -23.97 -24.88
C PRO A 227 -0.57 -24.84 -24.19
N GLY A 228 -1.17 -25.75 -24.96
CA GLY A 228 -2.20 -26.66 -24.47
C GLY A 228 -3.15 -27.09 -25.59
N ILE A 229 -4.14 -27.90 -25.23
CA ILE A 229 -5.22 -28.33 -26.12
C ILE A 229 -6.51 -27.63 -25.70
N TYR A 230 -7.05 -26.81 -26.59
CA TYR A 230 -8.24 -25.99 -26.32
C TYR A 230 -9.40 -26.39 -27.22
N ILE A 231 -10.61 -26.24 -26.71
CA ILE A 231 -11.83 -26.42 -27.50
C ILE A 231 -12.04 -25.17 -28.35
N SER A 232 -11.94 -25.33 -29.67
CA SER A 232 -12.08 -24.23 -30.63
C SER A 232 -13.47 -24.15 -31.25
N ASN A 233 -14.28 -25.20 -31.15
CA ASN A 233 -15.66 -25.20 -31.58
C ASN A 233 -16.46 -26.28 -30.84
N VAL A 234 -17.73 -26.00 -30.55
CA VAL A 234 -18.68 -26.96 -29.99
C VAL A 234 -19.93 -26.96 -30.87
N LYS A 235 -20.26 -28.12 -31.45
CA LYS A 235 -21.43 -28.23 -32.32
C LYS A 235 -22.71 -28.15 -31.48
N PRO A 236 -23.68 -27.28 -31.84
CA PRO A 236 -24.98 -27.22 -31.16
C PRO A 236 -25.71 -28.57 -31.19
N GLY A 237 -26.33 -28.96 -30.07
CA GLY A 237 -27.04 -30.23 -29.93
C GLY A 237 -26.15 -31.47 -29.98
N SER A 238 -24.85 -31.32 -29.74
CA SER A 238 -23.93 -32.46 -29.58
C SER A 238 -23.81 -32.87 -28.12
N LEU A 239 -23.35 -34.10 -27.88
CA LEU A 239 -23.05 -34.60 -26.53
C LEU A 239 -22.13 -33.67 -25.74
N SER A 240 -21.16 -33.04 -26.42
CA SER A 240 -20.26 -32.08 -25.78
C SER A 240 -20.96 -30.79 -25.35
N ALA A 241 -21.92 -30.31 -26.14
CA ALA A 241 -22.75 -29.18 -25.75
C ALA A 241 -23.67 -29.53 -24.56
N GLU A 242 -24.24 -30.74 -24.56
CA GLU A 242 -25.14 -31.22 -23.49
C GLU A 242 -24.43 -31.37 -22.14
N VAL A 243 -23.17 -31.81 -22.13
CA VAL A 243 -22.34 -31.84 -20.90
C VAL A 243 -21.74 -30.47 -20.55
N GLY A 244 -22.00 -29.46 -21.39
CA GLY A 244 -21.62 -28.06 -21.19
C GLY A 244 -20.14 -27.78 -21.40
N LEU A 245 -19.49 -28.43 -22.36
CA LEU A 245 -18.20 -27.96 -22.86
C LEU A 245 -18.43 -26.71 -23.70
N GLU A 246 -17.58 -25.70 -23.51
CA GLU A 246 -17.67 -24.41 -24.20
C GLU A 246 -16.42 -24.14 -25.06
N ILE A 247 -16.57 -23.21 -26.00
CA ILE A 247 -15.42 -22.68 -26.77
C ILE A 247 -14.49 -21.93 -25.80
N GLY A 248 -13.20 -22.22 -25.89
CA GLY A 248 -12.18 -21.67 -25.00
C GLY A 248 -11.88 -22.52 -23.77
N ASP A 249 -12.55 -23.64 -23.54
CA ASP A 249 -12.16 -24.57 -22.47
C ASP A 249 -10.82 -25.25 -22.80
N GLN A 250 -9.94 -25.39 -21.80
CA GLN A 250 -8.68 -26.14 -21.96
C GLN A 250 -8.85 -27.57 -21.46
N ILE A 251 -8.50 -28.55 -22.28
CA ILE A 251 -8.47 -29.96 -21.86
C ILE A 251 -7.17 -30.20 -21.10
N VAL A 252 -7.29 -30.63 -19.84
CA VAL A 252 -6.14 -30.92 -18.97
C VAL A 252 -5.96 -32.40 -18.70
N GLU A 253 -7.03 -33.20 -18.76
CA GLU A 253 -6.95 -34.65 -18.59
C GLU A 253 -8.05 -35.37 -19.40
N VAL A 254 -7.72 -36.53 -19.97
CA VAL A 254 -8.70 -37.46 -20.55
C VAL A 254 -8.42 -38.88 -20.10
N ASN A 255 -9.37 -39.53 -19.43
CA ASN A 255 -9.24 -40.90 -18.92
C ASN A 255 -7.97 -41.12 -18.08
N GLY A 256 -7.55 -40.13 -17.30
CA GLY A 256 -6.32 -40.16 -16.50
C GLY A 256 -5.02 -39.92 -17.28
N VAL A 257 -5.10 -39.60 -18.58
CA VAL A 257 -3.95 -39.15 -19.38
C VAL A 257 -3.89 -37.63 -19.33
N ASP A 258 -2.72 -37.08 -19.00
CA ASP A 258 -2.45 -35.63 -18.93
C ASP A 258 -2.38 -34.98 -20.32
N PHE A 259 -3.10 -33.87 -20.50
CA PHE A 259 -3.19 -33.10 -21.75
C PHE A 259 -2.50 -31.72 -21.68
N THR A 260 -1.96 -31.32 -20.52
CA THR A 260 -1.40 -29.97 -20.30
C THR A 260 -0.30 -29.59 -21.30
N ASN A 261 0.61 -30.52 -21.60
CA ASN A 261 1.72 -30.33 -22.56
C ASN A 261 1.65 -31.25 -23.78
N MET A 262 0.48 -31.83 -24.07
CA MET A 262 0.32 -32.81 -25.13
C MET A 262 0.30 -32.16 -26.52
N HIS A 263 0.97 -32.79 -27.50
CA HIS A 263 0.92 -32.34 -28.89
C HIS A 263 -0.43 -32.66 -29.56
N HIS A 264 -0.90 -31.79 -30.45
CA HIS A 264 -2.19 -31.92 -31.16
C HIS A 264 -2.44 -33.33 -31.72
N LYS A 265 -1.45 -33.89 -32.43
CA LYS A 265 -1.60 -35.20 -33.10
C LYS A 265 -1.80 -36.35 -32.10
N GLU A 266 -1.20 -36.24 -30.93
CA GLU A 266 -1.32 -37.23 -29.85
C GLU A 266 -2.65 -37.06 -29.11
N ALA A 267 -3.03 -35.83 -28.79
CA ALA A 267 -4.32 -35.50 -28.20
C ALA A 267 -5.49 -36.05 -29.03
N VAL A 268 -5.43 -35.90 -30.36
CA VAL A 268 -6.43 -36.47 -31.28
C VAL A 268 -6.47 -37.99 -31.22
N LYS A 269 -5.33 -38.68 -31.05
CA LYS A 269 -5.30 -40.14 -30.91
C LYS A 269 -5.95 -40.58 -29.60
N VAL A 270 -5.60 -39.93 -28.49
CA VAL A 270 -6.14 -40.27 -27.16
C VAL A 270 -7.65 -40.04 -27.12
N LEU A 271 -8.14 -38.90 -27.61
CA LEU A 271 -9.58 -38.61 -27.70
C LEU A 271 -10.36 -39.57 -28.61
N LYS A 272 -9.69 -40.22 -29.58
CA LYS A 272 -10.30 -41.22 -30.48
C LYS A 272 -10.11 -42.66 -30.01
N SER A 273 -9.32 -42.89 -28.96
CA SER A 273 -8.93 -44.24 -28.52
C SER A 273 -10.05 -44.99 -27.80
N SER A 274 -11.02 -44.27 -27.22
CA SER A 274 -12.10 -44.84 -26.43
C SER A 274 -13.46 -44.27 -26.83
N ARG A 275 -14.52 -45.06 -26.64
CA ARG A 275 -15.91 -44.62 -26.78
C ARG A 275 -16.52 -44.10 -25.47
N SER A 276 -15.81 -44.22 -24.36
CA SER A 276 -16.16 -43.61 -23.08
C SER A 276 -15.00 -42.73 -22.63
N LEU A 277 -15.27 -41.44 -22.46
CA LEU A 277 -14.28 -40.42 -22.12
C LEU A 277 -14.70 -39.69 -20.84
N THR A 278 -13.82 -39.68 -19.85
CA THR A 278 -13.85 -38.76 -18.73
C THR A 278 -12.88 -37.64 -19.04
N ILE A 279 -13.39 -36.44 -19.27
CA ILE A 279 -12.59 -35.27 -19.66
C ILE A 279 -12.61 -34.28 -18.51
N THR A 280 -11.44 -33.80 -18.11
CA THR A 280 -11.29 -32.71 -17.16
C THR A 280 -10.82 -31.48 -17.93
N VAL A 281 -11.54 -30.36 -17.77
CA VAL A 281 -11.25 -29.09 -18.45
C VAL A 281 -11.10 -27.93 -17.47
N LEU A 282 -10.33 -26.92 -17.84
CA LEU A 282 -10.33 -25.61 -17.20
C LEU A 282 -11.25 -24.67 -17.99
N THR A 283 -12.35 -24.23 -17.36
CA THR A 283 -13.41 -23.48 -18.04
C THR A 283 -12.92 -22.10 -18.46
N GLY A 284 -13.11 -21.76 -19.74
CA GLY A 284 -12.74 -20.46 -20.29
C GLY A 284 -11.24 -20.12 -20.25
N ALA A 285 -10.38 -21.09 -19.96
CA ALA A 285 -8.94 -20.89 -19.84
C ALA A 285 -8.29 -20.38 -21.13
N GLY A 286 -8.89 -20.59 -22.30
CA GLY A 286 -8.48 -20.10 -23.61
C GLY A 286 -9.56 -19.28 -24.32
N SER A 287 -10.51 -18.68 -23.60
CA SER A 287 -11.58 -17.87 -24.23
C SER A 287 -11.03 -16.70 -25.04
N ASP A 288 -9.94 -16.09 -24.58
CA ASP A 288 -9.17 -15.04 -25.27
C ASP A 288 -8.57 -15.48 -26.61
N LEU A 289 -8.29 -16.78 -26.79
CA LEU A 289 -7.73 -17.32 -28.03
C LEU A 289 -8.74 -17.37 -29.19
N PHE A 290 -10.04 -17.32 -28.88
CA PHE A 290 -11.13 -17.48 -29.84
C PHE A 290 -12.11 -16.30 -29.82
N MET A 291 -11.74 -15.18 -29.20
CA MET A 291 -12.53 -13.94 -29.27
C MET A 291 -12.47 -13.37 -30.69
N THR A 292 -13.61 -12.89 -31.17
CA THR A 292 -13.69 -12.11 -32.40
C THR A 292 -13.09 -10.72 -32.20
N ASP A 293 -12.64 -10.07 -33.28
CA ASP A 293 -12.10 -8.70 -33.21
C ASP A 293 -13.14 -7.71 -32.66
N GLU A 294 -14.42 -7.94 -32.94
CA GLU A 294 -15.54 -7.15 -32.42
C GLU A 294 -15.70 -7.30 -30.90
N GLU A 295 -15.60 -8.53 -30.37
CA GLU A 295 -15.63 -8.79 -28.93
C GLU A 295 -14.40 -8.20 -28.22
N ARG A 296 -13.22 -8.28 -28.85
CA ARG A 296 -11.98 -7.67 -28.31
C ARG A 296 -12.12 -6.16 -28.20
N LEU A 297 -12.58 -5.49 -29.25
CA LEU A 297 -12.83 -4.05 -29.25
C LEU A 297 -13.90 -3.64 -28.24
N ALA A 298 -14.96 -4.45 -28.06
CA ALA A 298 -15.98 -4.18 -27.05
C ALA A 298 -15.46 -4.31 -25.62
N VAL A 299 -14.61 -5.30 -25.34
CA VAL A 299 -13.95 -5.46 -24.04
C VAL A 299 -12.99 -4.31 -23.76
N GLU A 300 -12.19 -3.91 -24.76
CA GLU A 300 -11.29 -2.75 -24.65
C GLU A 300 -12.05 -1.44 -24.43
N ALA A 301 -13.12 -1.19 -25.19
CA ALA A 301 -13.95 0.00 -25.04
C ALA A 301 -14.61 0.09 -23.65
N ARG A 302 -15.05 -1.05 -23.12
CA ARG A 302 -15.66 -1.12 -21.79
C ARG A 302 -14.63 -0.88 -20.68
N ARG A 303 -13.43 -1.46 -20.81
CA ARG A 303 -12.31 -1.18 -19.89
C ARG A 303 -11.90 0.28 -19.91
N GLU A 304 -11.88 0.91 -21.08
CA GLU A 304 -11.57 2.33 -21.20
C GLU A 304 -12.63 3.20 -20.52
N LEU A 305 -13.90 2.81 -20.60
CA LEU A 305 -15.00 3.51 -19.93
C LEU A 305 -14.91 3.38 -18.41
N ASP A 306 -14.66 2.18 -17.90
CA ASP A 306 -14.44 1.93 -16.46
C ASP A 306 -13.22 2.73 -15.94
N ARG A 307 -12.15 2.83 -16.75
CA ARG A 307 -10.95 3.62 -16.45
C ARG A 307 -11.27 5.11 -16.36
N GLN A 308 -12.07 5.63 -17.28
CA GLN A 308 -12.49 7.03 -17.27
C GLN A 308 -13.34 7.36 -16.04
N GLU A 309 -14.24 6.45 -15.67
CA GLU A 309 -15.08 6.60 -14.48
C GLU A 309 -14.25 6.61 -13.19
N LEU A 310 -13.31 5.68 -13.05
CA LEU A 310 -12.39 5.63 -11.90
C LEU A 310 -11.52 6.90 -11.81
N MET A 311 -11.01 7.39 -12.94
CA MET A 311 -10.22 8.62 -13.00
C MET A 311 -11.06 9.86 -12.62
N HIS A 312 -12.33 9.89 -13.03
CA HIS A 312 -13.27 10.93 -12.63
C HIS A 312 -13.52 10.89 -11.11
N GLN A 313 -13.78 9.71 -10.56
CA GLN A 313 -14.01 9.51 -9.13
C GLN A 313 -12.79 9.92 -8.29
N LYS A 314 -11.57 9.58 -8.75
CA LYS A 314 -10.31 9.98 -8.09
C LYS A 314 -10.09 11.49 -8.13
N ARG A 315 -10.45 12.16 -9.23
CA ARG A 315 -10.38 13.63 -9.34
C ARG A 315 -11.29 14.30 -8.32
N VAL A 316 -12.55 13.85 -8.24
CA VAL A 316 -13.53 14.37 -7.27
C VAL A 316 -13.06 14.14 -5.84
N ALA A 317 -12.50 12.97 -5.52
CA ALA A 317 -11.96 12.68 -4.20
C ALA A 317 -10.76 13.58 -3.84
N MET A 318 -9.84 13.82 -4.78
CA MET A 318 -8.72 14.75 -4.55
C MET A 318 -9.17 16.18 -4.33
N GLU A 319 -10.16 16.65 -5.09
CA GLU A 319 -10.71 17.99 -4.94
C GLU A 319 -11.42 18.16 -3.60
N THR A 320 -12.17 17.14 -3.17
CA THR A 320 -12.82 17.11 -1.86
C THR A 320 -11.79 17.15 -0.72
N ASN A 321 -10.73 16.35 -0.81
CA ASN A 321 -9.64 16.34 0.18
C ASN A 321 -8.89 17.68 0.24
N LYS A 322 -8.71 18.35 -0.90
CA LYS A 322 -8.12 19.69 -0.96
C LYS A 322 -9.00 20.70 -0.21
N ILE A 323 -10.31 20.69 -0.45
CA ILE A 323 -11.26 21.58 0.23
C ILE A 323 -11.25 21.33 1.75
N ILE A 324 -11.24 20.07 2.18
CA ILE A 324 -11.19 19.72 3.61
C ILE A 324 -9.90 20.25 4.27
N LYS A 325 -8.73 20.09 3.62
CA LYS A 325 -7.47 20.63 4.13
C LYS A 325 -7.48 22.16 4.22
N GLU A 326 -7.98 22.85 3.20
CA GLU A 326 -8.10 24.31 3.22
C GLU A 326 -9.07 24.80 4.31
N GLN A 327 -10.15 24.06 4.58
CA GLN A 327 -11.06 24.35 5.69
C GLN A 327 -10.39 24.17 7.05
N GLN A 328 -9.69 23.05 7.27
CA GLN A 328 -8.95 22.79 8.51
C GLN A 328 -7.86 23.83 8.77
N GLU A 329 -7.13 24.27 7.73
CA GLU A 329 -6.08 25.26 7.88
C GLU A 329 -6.63 26.65 8.23
N LYS A 330 -7.76 27.05 7.61
CA LYS A 330 -8.48 28.29 7.97
C LYS A 330 -9.07 28.25 9.38
N GLU A 331 -9.54 27.09 9.82
CA GLU A 331 -10.06 26.91 11.18
C GLU A 331 -8.92 27.00 12.22
N ARG A 332 -7.78 26.39 11.91
CA ARG A 332 -6.56 26.49 12.75
C ARG A 332 -6.04 27.93 12.83
N GLN A 333 -6.08 28.68 11.74
CA GLN A 333 -5.75 30.11 11.74
C GLN A 333 -6.70 30.92 12.63
N ARG A 334 -8.02 30.69 12.52
CA ARG A 334 -9.01 31.34 13.39
C ARG A 334 -8.80 31.01 14.86
N GLN A 335 -8.53 29.75 15.21
CA GLN A 335 -8.20 29.36 16.59
C GLN A 335 -6.93 30.05 17.09
N MET A 336 -5.91 30.19 16.25
CA MET A 336 -4.67 30.89 16.61
C MET A 336 -4.90 32.39 16.84
N GLU A 337 -5.70 33.06 16.01
CA GLU A 337 -6.07 34.46 16.21
C GLU A 337 -6.88 34.67 17.50
N ILE A 338 -7.82 33.77 17.81
CA ILE A 338 -8.59 33.81 19.05
C ILE A 338 -7.66 33.62 20.26
N SER A 339 -6.74 32.66 20.19
CA SER A 339 -5.76 32.40 21.24
C SER A 339 -4.80 33.59 21.45
N GLN A 340 -4.35 34.23 20.38
CA GLN A 340 -3.53 35.44 20.47
C GLN A 340 -4.28 36.60 21.13
N LYS A 341 -5.53 36.86 20.72
CA LYS A 341 -6.35 37.91 21.33
C LYS A 341 -6.61 37.64 22.82
N ALA A 342 -6.88 36.39 23.18
CA ALA A 342 -7.05 36.00 24.58
C ALA A 342 -5.77 36.23 25.40
N ALA A 343 -4.60 35.88 24.85
CA ALA A 343 -3.32 36.10 25.51
C ALA A 343 -2.98 37.61 25.66
N GLU A 344 -3.26 38.42 24.64
CA GLU A 344 -3.09 39.89 24.71
C GLU A 344 -4.02 40.52 25.76
N GLU A 345 -5.26 40.04 25.85
CA GLU A 345 -6.23 40.49 26.85
C GLU A 345 -5.83 40.08 28.27
N GLU A 346 -5.31 38.86 28.44
CA GLU A 346 -4.76 38.36 29.70
C GLU A 346 -3.54 39.16 30.15
N GLU A 347 -2.62 39.50 29.23
CA GLU A 347 -1.46 40.36 29.53
C GLU A 347 -1.90 41.79 29.91
N ARG A 348 -2.93 42.32 29.26
CA ARG A 348 -3.53 43.62 29.59
C ARG A 348 -4.13 43.60 30.99
N TYR A 349 -4.92 42.58 31.30
CA TYR A 349 -5.52 42.38 32.62
C TYR A 349 -4.44 42.24 33.70
N LYS A 350 -3.36 41.50 33.42
CA LYS A 350 -2.20 41.36 34.31
C LYS A 350 -1.54 42.71 34.62
N LYS A 351 -1.30 43.55 33.60
CA LYS A 351 -0.73 44.91 33.78
C LYS A 351 -1.67 45.85 34.54
N GLU A 352 -2.99 45.72 34.34
CA GLU A 352 -3.99 46.51 35.09
C GLU A 352 -4.04 46.10 36.56
N MET A 353 -3.99 44.79 36.84
CA MET A 353 -3.89 44.24 38.19
C MET A 353 -2.59 44.68 38.90
N GLU A 354 -1.46 44.74 38.19
CA GLU A 354 -0.19 45.21 38.75
C GLU A 354 -0.24 46.69 39.17
N LYS A 355 -0.95 47.53 38.40
CA LYS A 355 -1.25 48.92 38.76
C LYS A 355 -2.15 49.04 39.99
N TYR A 356 -3.18 48.20 40.09
CA TYR A 356 -4.06 48.14 41.26
C TYR A 356 -3.30 47.69 42.51
N THR A 357 -2.42 46.68 42.38
CA THR A 357 -1.58 46.16 43.47
C THR A 357 -0.59 47.21 43.96
N THR A 358 0.01 47.98 43.05
CA THR A 358 0.92 49.09 43.38
C THR A 358 0.20 50.24 44.09
N SER A 359 -1.07 50.47 43.78
CA SER A 359 -1.88 51.56 44.39
C SER A 359 -2.51 51.16 45.72
N PHE A 360 -2.68 49.87 46.01
CA PHE A 360 -3.28 49.35 47.24
C PHE A 360 -2.26 49.00 48.35
N GLY A 361 -0.96 49.18 48.10
CA GLY A 361 0.12 48.93 49.08
C GLY A 361 0.16 49.88 50.28
N PHE A 362 -0.87 50.69 50.55
CA PHE A 362 -0.87 51.69 51.63
C PHE A 362 -2.03 51.58 52.65
N LEU A 363 -2.78 50.49 52.71
CA LEU A 363 -3.79 50.33 53.77
C LEU A 363 -3.80 48.93 54.40
N LYS A 364 -3.37 48.87 55.67
CA LYS A 364 -3.45 47.69 56.54
C LYS A 364 -4.89 47.29 56.86
N ARG A 365 -5.06 45.97 57.04
CA ARG A 365 -6.10 45.24 57.82
C ARG A 365 -7.56 45.46 57.41
N SER A 366 -8.18 44.41 56.83
CA SER A 366 -9.36 43.70 57.39
C SER A 366 -10.06 42.82 56.32
N THR A 367 -10.32 41.55 56.69
CA THR A 367 -11.40 40.61 56.28
C THR A 367 -11.90 40.51 54.82
N VAL A 368 -11.83 39.26 54.29
CA VAL A 368 -12.69 38.55 53.29
C VAL A 368 -12.94 39.28 51.94
N SER A 369 -12.54 38.79 50.76
CA SER A 369 -13.07 37.62 50.05
C SER A 369 -12.40 37.51 48.67
N GLY A 370 -12.06 36.29 48.24
CA GLY A 370 -12.22 35.79 46.87
C GLY A 370 -11.55 36.51 45.69
N LEU A 371 -10.43 35.95 45.20
CA LEU A 371 -10.29 35.22 43.91
C LEU A 371 -8.86 35.33 43.33
N VAL A 372 -8.10 34.24 43.54
CA VAL A 372 -7.33 33.42 42.58
C VAL A 372 -6.64 34.12 41.38
N LEU A 373 -5.31 33.98 41.26
CA LEU A 373 -4.67 33.07 40.28
C LEU A 373 -3.15 32.94 40.51
N CYS A 374 -2.72 31.67 40.54
CA CYS A 374 -1.40 31.06 40.46
C CYS A 374 -0.16 31.96 40.29
N SER A 375 0.69 32.01 41.32
CA SER A 375 2.15 31.87 41.22
C SER A 375 2.69 31.46 42.61
N ASP A 376 3.37 30.31 42.65
CA ASP A 376 4.39 29.87 43.62
C ASP A 376 4.13 29.66 45.14
N GLU A 377 2.92 29.81 45.70
CA GLU A 377 2.73 29.63 47.18
C GLU A 377 1.53 28.76 47.63
N VAL A 378 1.15 27.70 46.90
CA VAL A 378 0.06 26.80 47.38
C VAL A 378 0.57 25.45 47.89
N PHE A 379 1.61 24.90 47.27
CA PHE A 379 2.24 23.64 47.69
C PHE A 379 3.76 23.80 47.66
N SER A 380 4.44 23.29 48.69
CA SER A 380 5.91 23.23 48.70
C SER A 380 6.43 22.28 47.61
N ALA A 381 7.66 22.48 47.15
CA ALA A 381 8.30 21.59 46.17
C ALA A 381 8.25 20.12 46.61
N ASP A 382 8.45 19.86 47.91
CA ASP A 382 8.38 18.52 48.51
C ASP A 382 6.98 17.89 48.45
N GLN A 383 5.90 18.70 48.37
CA GLN A 383 4.52 18.22 48.30
C GLN A 383 4.09 17.81 46.88
N ILE A 384 4.83 18.24 45.86
CA ILE A 384 4.54 17.96 44.43
C ILE A 384 5.63 17.12 43.76
N ASP A 385 6.79 16.94 44.40
CA ASP A 385 7.91 16.18 43.84
C ASP A 385 7.52 14.70 43.61
N GLY A 386 7.72 14.24 42.38
CA GLY A 386 7.38 12.88 41.95
C GLY A 386 5.88 12.56 41.80
N ARG A 387 4.97 13.54 41.92
CA ARG A 387 3.51 13.35 41.76
C ARG A 387 2.96 14.09 40.54
N ASP A 388 2.06 13.47 39.78
CA ASP A 388 1.33 14.15 38.69
C ASP A 388 0.13 14.90 39.29
N VAL A 389 0.31 16.21 39.52
CA VAL A 389 -0.70 17.07 40.13
C VAL A 389 -1.46 17.84 39.06
N ARG A 390 -2.80 17.74 39.08
CA ARG A 390 -3.68 18.33 38.08
C ARG A 390 -4.74 19.22 38.72
N LEU A 391 -4.92 20.41 38.14
CA LEU A 391 -6.07 21.27 38.41
C LEU A 391 -7.18 20.91 37.42
N LEU A 392 -8.33 20.49 37.94
CA LEU A 392 -9.51 20.10 37.19
C LEU A 392 -10.63 21.11 37.43
N ARG A 393 -11.23 21.59 36.34
CA ARG A 393 -12.37 22.51 36.37
C ARG A 393 -13.63 21.77 35.94
N ILE A 394 -14.40 21.30 36.92
CA ILE A 394 -15.58 20.46 36.70
C ILE A 394 -16.83 21.33 36.61
N LYS A 395 -17.62 21.14 35.54
CA LYS A 395 -18.88 21.87 35.35
C LYS A 395 -19.93 21.36 36.35
N LYS A 396 -20.63 22.28 37.02
CA LYS A 396 -21.74 21.93 37.91
C LYS A 396 -22.97 21.51 37.09
N ALA A 397 -23.03 20.22 36.76
CA ALA A 397 -24.13 19.63 36.00
C ALA A 397 -24.67 18.39 36.73
N GLY A 398 -25.72 18.58 37.54
CA GLY A 398 -26.29 17.53 38.39
C GLY A 398 -25.60 17.45 39.75
N GLN A 399 -25.44 16.22 40.27
CA GLN A 399 -24.69 15.96 41.50
C GLN A 399 -23.21 15.71 41.17
N LEU A 400 -22.31 16.01 42.13
CA LEU A 400 -20.87 15.79 41.93
C LEU A 400 -20.52 14.30 41.90
N ASP A 401 -21.18 13.51 42.76
CA ASP A 401 -21.13 12.04 42.79
C ASP A 401 -19.71 11.45 42.86
N ILE A 402 -18.94 11.99 43.81
CA ILE A 402 -17.63 11.46 44.23
C ILE A 402 -17.72 11.03 45.70
N ALA A 403 -17.20 9.85 46.02
CA ALA A 403 -16.99 9.40 47.39
C ALA A 403 -15.52 9.65 47.80
N LEU A 404 -15.33 10.20 48.99
CA LEU A 404 -14.03 10.37 49.62
C LEU A 404 -13.86 9.38 50.78
N GLU A 405 -12.63 8.90 50.95
CA GLU A 405 -12.18 8.14 52.11
C GLU A 405 -10.83 8.68 52.61
N GLY A 406 -10.42 8.21 53.79
CA GLY A 406 -9.14 8.60 54.40
C GLY A 406 -9.25 9.86 55.25
N GLY A 407 -8.34 10.80 55.05
CA GLY A 407 -8.14 11.99 55.89
C GLY A 407 -6.93 11.86 56.81
N ALA A 408 -6.48 12.99 57.36
CA ALA A 408 -5.30 13.04 58.24
C ALA A 408 -5.44 12.22 59.53
N ASP A 409 -6.68 11.98 59.96
CA ASP A 409 -7.06 11.20 61.12
C ASP A 409 -7.24 9.70 60.82
N SER A 410 -7.08 9.29 59.55
CA SER A 410 -7.15 7.90 59.11
C SER A 410 -5.77 7.27 58.92
N PRO A 411 -5.66 5.92 58.87
CA PRO A 411 -4.41 5.24 58.52
C PRO A 411 -3.84 5.63 57.15
N LEU A 412 -4.66 6.19 56.25
CA LEU A 412 -4.21 6.67 54.95
C LEU A 412 -3.47 8.00 55.07
N GLY A 413 -3.77 8.83 56.09
CA GLY A 413 -3.16 10.14 56.32
C GLY A 413 -3.47 11.21 55.26
N LYS A 414 -4.29 10.88 54.25
CA LYS A 414 -4.63 11.76 53.11
C LYS A 414 -6.05 11.50 52.63
N LEU A 415 -6.65 12.49 51.98
CA LEU A 415 -7.98 12.38 51.38
C LEU A 415 -7.89 11.73 50.00
N VAL A 416 -8.54 10.60 49.82
CA VAL A 416 -8.51 9.82 48.57
C VAL A 416 -9.92 9.66 48.02
N VAL A 417 -10.05 9.70 46.70
CA VAL A 417 -11.29 9.38 46.00
C VAL A 417 -11.48 7.86 46.03
N SER A 418 -12.47 7.38 46.76
CA SER A 418 -12.77 5.94 46.85
C SER A 418 -13.58 5.47 45.64
N SER A 419 -14.51 6.29 45.15
CA SER A 419 -15.37 5.94 44.01
C SER A 419 -15.89 7.18 43.30
N VAL A 420 -16.08 7.06 41.99
CA VAL A 420 -16.77 8.04 41.14
C VAL A 420 -17.99 7.34 40.57
N TYR A 421 -19.20 7.86 40.82
CA TYR A 421 -20.43 7.20 40.39
C TYR A 421 -20.85 7.62 38.97
N GLU A 422 -21.26 6.62 38.19
CA GLU A 422 -21.67 6.79 36.79
C GLU A 422 -22.81 7.80 36.63
N GLY A 423 -22.67 8.72 35.68
CA GLY A 423 -23.64 9.77 35.41
C GLY A 423 -23.47 11.05 36.24
N GLY A 424 -22.57 11.02 37.23
CA GLY A 424 -22.12 12.17 38.01
C GLY A 424 -21.38 13.23 37.22
N ALA A 425 -21.25 14.44 37.76
CA ALA A 425 -20.49 15.51 37.11
C ALA A 425 -18.98 15.20 37.02
N ALA A 426 -18.45 14.46 38.01
CA ALA A 426 -17.05 14.01 38.01
C ALA A 426 -16.78 12.95 36.95
N ASP A 427 -17.68 11.99 36.80
CA ASP A 427 -17.65 10.95 35.77
C ASP A 427 -17.69 11.57 34.36
N LYS A 428 -18.63 12.50 34.13
CA LYS A 428 -18.74 13.23 32.84
C LYS A 428 -17.52 14.08 32.50
N HIS A 429 -16.78 14.56 33.50
CA HIS A 429 -15.52 15.27 33.27
C HIS A 429 -14.39 14.29 32.89
N GLY A 430 -14.43 13.05 33.39
CA GLY A 430 -13.45 12.00 33.08
C GLY A 430 -12.03 12.28 33.57
N GLY A 431 -11.86 13.27 34.45
CA GLY A 431 -10.54 13.72 34.93
C GLY A 431 -10.18 13.22 36.33
N ILE A 432 -11.14 12.66 37.06
CA ILE A 432 -10.97 12.10 38.40
C ILE A 432 -11.27 10.61 38.34
N VAL A 433 -10.41 9.78 38.93
CA VAL A 433 -10.62 8.35 39.06
C VAL A 433 -10.48 7.89 40.51
N SER A 434 -10.96 6.69 40.82
CA SER A 434 -10.75 6.07 42.14
C SER A 434 -9.25 5.89 42.41
N GLY A 435 -8.80 6.34 43.57
CA GLY A 435 -7.41 6.33 44.01
C GLY A 435 -6.70 7.68 43.93
N ASP A 436 -7.29 8.68 43.26
CA ASP A 436 -6.72 10.02 43.21
C ASP A 436 -6.77 10.71 44.58
N GLU A 437 -5.72 11.46 44.92
CA GLU A 437 -5.63 12.19 46.18
C GLU A 437 -6.17 13.62 46.00
N LEU A 438 -7.11 14.03 46.85
CA LEU A 438 -7.73 15.34 46.81
C LEU A 438 -6.88 16.35 47.60
N MET A 439 -6.21 17.27 46.89
CA MET A 439 -5.27 18.22 47.50
C MET A 439 -5.88 19.59 47.77
N ALA A 440 -6.81 20.05 46.94
CA ALA A 440 -7.51 21.31 47.18
C ALA A 440 -8.86 21.39 46.45
N VAL A 441 -9.77 22.24 46.97
CA VAL A 441 -11.07 22.53 46.37
C VAL A 441 -11.34 24.03 46.42
N ASN A 442 -11.63 24.65 45.28
CA ASN A 442 -11.86 26.08 45.10
C ASN A 442 -10.81 26.95 45.81
N GLY A 443 -9.53 26.55 45.73
CA GLY A 443 -8.40 27.23 46.35
C GLY A 443 -8.20 26.96 47.86
N LYS A 444 -9.08 26.21 48.52
CA LYS A 444 -8.85 25.72 49.88
C LYS A 444 -7.97 24.46 49.83
N ILE A 445 -6.77 24.54 50.41
CA ILE A 445 -5.88 23.39 50.58
C ILE A 445 -6.51 22.40 51.56
N LEU A 446 -6.45 21.11 51.21
CA LEU A 446 -6.96 19.99 51.99
C LEU A 446 -5.86 18.98 52.36
N ILE A 447 -4.59 19.34 52.19
CA ILE A 447 -3.48 18.59 52.79
C ILE A 447 -3.65 18.62 54.31
N ASP A 448 -3.53 17.46 54.95
CA ASP A 448 -3.75 17.24 56.37
C ASP A 448 -5.19 17.54 56.87
N ALA A 449 -6.18 17.63 55.97
CA ALA A 449 -7.58 17.76 56.36
C ALA A 449 -8.17 16.40 56.77
N THR A 450 -9.12 16.43 57.72
CA THR A 450 -9.90 15.23 58.09
C THR A 450 -10.93 14.90 57.02
N LEU A 451 -11.48 13.69 57.06
CA LEU A 451 -12.52 13.27 56.11
C LEU A 451 -13.72 14.23 56.09
N ASP A 452 -14.20 14.60 57.27
CA ASP A 452 -15.31 15.52 57.45
C ASP A 452 -14.99 16.90 56.88
N GLU A 453 -13.77 17.40 57.06
CA GLU A 453 -13.34 18.68 56.49
C GLU A 453 -13.27 18.64 54.98
N GLY A 454 -12.80 17.54 54.39
CA GLY A 454 -12.77 17.30 52.96
C GLY A 454 -14.18 17.29 52.35
N GLN A 455 -15.07 16.46 52.90
CA GLN A 455 -16.46 16.35 52.45
C GLN A 455 -17.22 17.67 52.59
N ASN A 456 -17.06 18.38 53.72
CA ASN A 456 -17.69 19.69 53.92
C ASN A 456 -17.12 20.76 52.98
N SER A 457 -15.86 20.65 52.56
CA SER A 457 -15.25 21.59 51.62
C SER A 457 -15.76 21.34 50.19
N LEU A 458 -15.90 20.08 49.76
CA LEU A 458 -16.55 19.74 48.50
C LEU A 458 -18.01 20.16 48.46
N ALA A 459 -18.80 19.86 49.50
CA ALA A 459 -20.20 20.23 49.56
C ALA A 459 -20.40 21.74 49.48
N ARG A 460 -19.63 22.51 50.26
CA ARG A 460 -19.65 23.98 50.21
C ARG A 460 -19.20 24.53 48.86
N ALA A 461 -18.16 23.96 48.26
CA ALA A 461 -17.69 24.38 46.96
C ALA A 461 -18.72 24.06 45.85
N TRP A 462 -19.41 22.93 45.94
CA TRP A 462 -20.49 22.58 45.01
C TRP A 462 -21.67 23.52 45.15
N SER A 463 -22.10 23.81 46.38
CA SER A 463 -23.20 24.74 46.67
C SER A 463 -22.81 26.22 46.54
N SER A 464 -21.54 26.55 46.36
CA SER A 464 -21.09 27.93 46.14
C SER A 464 -21.57 28.47 44.79
N GLY A 465 -21.68 29.79 44.64
CA GLY A 465 -22.08 30.41 43.36
C GLY A 465 -21.06 30.14 42.25
N GLY A 466 -21.54 30.05 41.00
CA GLY A 466 -20.72 29.82 39.81
C GLY A 466 -20.96 28.46 39.15
N ASP A 467 -20.67 28.37 37.85
CA ASP A 467 -20.97 27.19 37.00
C ASP A 467 -19.94 26.07 37.10
N TRP A 468 -18.85 26.28 37.86
CA TRP A 468 -17.68 25.40 37.91
C TRP A 468 -17.19 25.18 39.33
N ILE A 469 -16.58 24.03 39.59
CA ILE A 469 -15.76 23.74 40.76
C ILE A 469 -14.33 23.45 40.31
N ASP A 470 -13.37 24.07 40.98
CA ASP A 470 -11.95 23.85 40.75
C ASP A 470 -11.43 22.88 41.79
N VAL A 471 -10.86 21.76 41.35
CA VAL A 471 -10.35 20.69 42.21
C VAL A 471 -8.90 20.40 41.84
N VAL A 472 -8.00 20.39 42.82
CA VAL A 472 -6.62 19.95 42.61
C VAL A 472 -6.49 18.53 43.12
N ILE A 473 -6.04 17.63 42.24
CA ILE A 473 -5.77 16.23 42.57
C ILE A 473 -4.30 15.88 42.33
N ALA A 474 -3.77 14.94 43.09
CA ALA A 474 -2.60 14.16 42.69
C ALA A 474 -3.09 12.82 42.12
N VAL A 475 -2.74 12.56 40.86
CA VAL A 475 -3.14 11.35 40.14
C VAL A 475 -2.50 10.15 40.78
N SER A 476 -3.30 9.13 41.11
CA SER A 476 -2.75 7.86 41.60
C SER A 476 -1.95 7.18 40.50
N PRO A 477 -0.69 6.77 40.73
CA PRO A 477 -0.05 5.81 39.84
C PRO A 477 -0.88 4.51 39.80
N PRO A 478 -0.82 3.73 38.70
CA PRO A 478 -1.57 2.48 38.60
C PRO A 478 -1.20 1.57 39.78
N LYS A 479 -2.20 1.18 40.58
CA LYS A 479 -2.01 0.23 41.67
C LYS A 479 -1.51 -1.09 41.06
N GLU A 480 -0.29 -1.50 41.39
CA GLU A 480 0.07 -2.92 41.37
C GLU A 480 -0.76 -3.57 42.49
N TYR A 481 -1.83 -4.25 42.11
CA TYR A 481 -2.51 -5.12 43.05
C TYR A 481 -1.57 -6.30 43.30
N GLU A 482 -0.97 -6.35 44.49
CA GLU A 482 -0.58 -7.64 45.04
C GLU A 482 -1.89 -8.40 45.24
N ASP A 483 -2.11 -9.42 44.41
CA ASP A 483 -3.20 -10.37 44.59
C ASP A 483 -3.05 -10.98 45.99
N GLU A 484 -3.84 -10.49 46.95
CA GLU A 484 -4.00 -11.17 48.24
C GLU A 484 -4.76 -12.49 48.00
N VAL A 485 -3.99 -13.56 48.21
CA VAL A 485 -4.25 -15.01 48.26
C VAL A 485 -5.63 -15.45 48.71
#